data_AF-A0A0U3M722-F1
#
_entry.id   AF-A0A0U3M722-F1
#
_cell.length_a   1.000
_cell.length_b   1.000
_cell.length_c   1.000
_cell.angle_alpha   90.00
_cell.angle_beta   90.00
_cell.angle_gamma   90.00
#
_symmetry.space_group_name_H-M   'P 1'
#
loop_
_entity.id
_entity.type
_entity.pdbx_description
1 polymer ?
#
loop_
_entity_poly.entity_id
_entity_poly.type
_entity_poly.pdbx_seq_one_letter_code
_entity_poly.pdbx_strand_id
1 'polypeptide(L)'
;MSTPVVFDPMTLPSDDNVNSYTFCVELKGSRWFLQKGKMIAYYGQINFDGIGHGRFERLVRSSFHSPLHASDWVVAEGSGKMLLADRAFDVNSFDLDDGNLTIRSGNLLAYEPSLALKQSIVPGFVTLIGTGKFVAASNGPVVFMEPPLRVDPQALVGWADCPSPCHHYDHGYMTGVMGGIRSLTGIGGTSGEEHQFEFVGAGTVLLQSSEALMAEQATGFVPNEPGVPGSPGGGGQHGSTPRMPGQLGDLQRRFGL
;
A
#
# COMPACT_ATOMS: atom_id res chain seq x y z
N MET A 1 36.04 0.62 -7.08
CA MET A 1 34.90 -0.32 -7.14
C MET A 1 34.75 -0.91 -5.76
N SER A 2 33.71 -0.53 -5.01
CA SER A 2 33.45 -1.12 -3.69
C SER A 2 32.95 -2.54 -3.90
N THR A 3 33.52 -3.50 -3.18
CA THR A 3 33.03 -4.89 -3.18
C THR A 3 31.58 -4.91 -2.69
N PRO A 4 30.68 -5.70 -3.30
CA PRO A 4 29.32 -5.85 -2.80
C PRO A 4 29.34 -6.30 -1.34
N VAL A 5 28.67 -5.57 -0.46
CA VAL A 5 28.48 -5.98 0.93
C VAL A 5 27.46 -7.11 0.94
N VAL A 6 27.86 -8.26 1.47
CA VAL A 6 26.98 -9.42 1.64
C VAL A 6 26.45 -9.39 3.07
N PHE A 7 25.12 -9.34 3.21
CA PHE A 7 24.46 -9.37 4.50
C PHE A 7 23.98 -10.78 4.83
N ASP A 8 24.11 -11.14 6.10
CA ASP A 8 23.53 -12.32 6.73
C ASP A 8 22.55 -11.88 7.85
N PRO A 9 21.79 -12.81 8.45
CA PRO A 9 20.81 -12.44 9.49
C PRO A 9 21.40 -11.72 10.71
N MET A 10 22.70 -11.91 11.00
CA MET A 10 23.38 -11.34 12.16
C MET A 10 23.95 -9.95 11.87
N THR A 11 24.24 -9.66 10.60
CA THR A 11 24.82 -8.39 10.13
C THR A 11 23.77 -7.44 9.58
N LEU A 12 22.55 -7.93 9.29
CA LEU A 12 21.43 -7.08 8.93
C LEU A 12 21.04 -6.13 10.08
N PRO A 13 20.72 -4.86 9.78
CA PRO A 13 20.19 -3.93 10.78
C PRO A 13 18.87 -4.41 11.38
N SER A 14 18.50 -3.84 12.52
CA SER A 14 17.24 -4.12 13.21
C SER A 14 16.39 -2.86 13.20
N ASP A 15 15.22 -2.96 12.58
CA ASP A 15 14.27 -1.86 12.43
C ASP A 15 14.90 -0.59 11.83
N ASP A 16 15.78 -0.80 10.85
CA ASP A 16 16.56 0.25 10.19
C ASP A 16 16.88 -0.10 8.72
N ASN A 17 17.29 0.91 7.95
CA ASN A 17 17.63 0.81 6.55
C ASN A 17 18.89 -0.01 6.30
N VAL A 18 18.79 -1.00 5.41
CA VAL A 18 19.96 -1.69 4.82
C VAL A 18 20.64 -0.76 3.82
N ASN A 19 19.84 -0.02 3.06
CA ASN A 19 20.22 1.06 2.16
C ASN A 19 18.99 1.97 1.96
N SER A 20 19.11 2.99 1.09
CA SER A 20 18.03 3.95 0.80
C SER A 20 16.72 3.33 0.32
N TYR A 21 16.75 2.13 -0.26
CA TYR A 21 15.61 1.48 -0.91
C TYR A 21 15.10 0.24 -0.16
N THR A 22 15.77 -0.18 0.91
CA THR A 22 15.45 -1.40 1.64
C THR A 22 15.51 -1.18 3.14
N PHE A 23 14.39 -1.49 3.80
CA PHE A 23 14.23 -1.43 5.24
C PHE A 23 14.18 -2.83 5.84
N CYS A 24 14.89 -3.06 6.95
CA CYS A 24 14.90 -4.34 7.64
C CYS A 24 14.08 -4.25 8.93
N VAL A 25 12.99 -5.01 9.01
CA VAL A 25 12.18 -5.17 10.22
C VAL A 25 12.65 -6.38 10.99
N GLU A 26 12.90 -6.24 12.29
CA GLU A 26 13.19 -7.35 13.18
C GLU A 26 11.92 -7.80 13.93
N LEU A 27 11.59 -9.08 13.81
CA LEU A 27 10.49 -9.72 14.52
C LEU A 27 11.07 -10.57 15.67
N LYS A 28 10.75 -10.19 16.91
CA LYS A 28 11.10 -10.94 18.14
C LYS A 28 9.85 -11.35 18.91
N GLY A 29 8.86 -11.93 18.20
CA GLY A 29 7.50 -12.10 18.72
C GLY A 29 6.66 -10.82 18.69
N SER A 30 7.24 -9.74 18.16
CA SER A 30 6.51 -8.55 17.74
C SER A 30 5.69 -8.84 16.48
N ARG A 31 4.75 -7.95 16.19
CA ARG A 31 3.90 -8.00 15.00
C ARG A 31 4.05 -6.72 14.23
N TRP A 32 3.86 -6.78 12.93
CA TRP A 32 3.85 -5.61 12.05
C TRP A 32 2.71 -5.73 11.06
N PHE A 33 2.05 -4.62 10.76
CA PHE A 33 1.15 -4.53 9.63
C PHE A 33 1.96 -4.16 8.39
N LEU A 34 1.69 -4.83 7.27
CA LEU A 34 2.45 -4.72 6.03
C LEU A 34 1.48 -4.68 4.84
N GLN A 35 1.76 -3.85 3.85
CA GLN A 35 1.10 -3.95 2.55
C GLN A 35 1.56 -5.18 1.76
N LYS A 36 0.60 -5.85 1.13
CA LYS A 36 0.86 -7.01 0.26
C LYS A 36 1.85 -6.65 -0.84
N GLY A 37 2.80 -7.55 -1.09
CA GLY A 37 3.80 -7.40 -2.16
C GLY A 37 4.97 -6.46 -1.84
N LYS A 38 5.03 -5.85 -0.64
CA LYS A 38 6.16 -4.98 -0.25
C LYS A 38 7.30 -5.72 0.47
N MET A 39 7.07 -6.96 0.91
CA MET A 39 8.12 -7.82 1.46
C MET A 39 8.87 -8.50 0.32
N ILE A 40 10.20 -8.37 0.31
CA ILE A 40 11.07 -8.90 -0.75
C ILE A 40 11.88 -10.13 -0.32
N ALA A 41 12.15 -10.28 0.97
CA ALA A 41 12.87 -11.42 1.53
C ALA A 41 12.66 -11.49 3.06
N TYR A 42 12.86 -12.67 3.65
CA TYR A 42 12.87 -12.82 5.10
C TYR A 42 13.78 -13.98 5.55
N TYR A 43 14.22 -13.88 6.80
CA TYR A 43 14.93 -14.92 7.54
C TYR A 43 14.12 -15.32 8.77
N GLY A 44 14.20 -16.58 9.17
CA GLY A 44 13.52 -17.11 10.35
C GLY A 44 12.13 -17.68 10.06
N GLN A 45 11.28 -17.73 11.09
CA GLN A 45 9.93 -18.29 11.03
C GLN A 45 8.92 -17.15 11.18
N ILE A 46 8.44 -16.64 10.05
CA ILE A 46 7.49 -15.53 10.00
C ILE A 46 6.23 -16.00 9.27
N ASN A 47 5.08 -15.82 9.91
CA ASN A 47 3.77 -16.08 9.33
C ASN A 47 3.16 -14.77 8.85
N PHE A 48 2.49 -14.82 7.70
CA PHE A 48 1.78 -13.69 7.12
C PHE A 48 0.29 -14.03 7.02
N ASP A 49 -0.52 -13.36 7.83
CA ASP A 49 -1.96 -13.59 7.88
C ASP A 49 -2.70 -12.37 7.29
N GLY A 50 -3.60 -12.62 6.33
CA GLY A 50 -4.41 -11.57 5.72
C GLY A 50 -5.43 -10.98 6.70
N ILE A 51 -5.68 -9.67 6.58
CA ILE A 51 -6.73 -9.01 7.37
C ILE A 51 -8.10 -9.61 6.99
N GLY A 52 -8.88 -9.99 8.01
CA GLY A 52 -10.21 -10.60 7.83
C GLY A 52 -10.24 -12.14 7.84
N HIS A 53 -9.08 -12.80 7.86
CA HIS A 53 -8.99 -14.26 8.01
C HIS A 53 -8.53 -14.64 9.43
N GLY A 54 -9.47 -14.68 10.37
CA GLY A 54 -9.35 -15.44 11.63
C GLY A 54 -8.34 -14.91 12.67
N ARG A 55 -7.10 -15.37 12.69
CA ARG A 55 -6.27 -15.45 13.93
C ARG A 55 -5.98 -14.12 14.64
N PHE A 56 -6.06 -12.99 13.93
CA PHE A 56 -5.79 -11.65 14.47
C PHE A 56 -7.01 -10.72 14.50
N GLU A 57 -8.23 -11.24 14.45
CA GLU A 57 -9.45 -10.41 14.43
C GLU A 57 -9.50 -9.34 15.54
N ARG A 58 -9.06 -9.66 16.76
CA ARG A 58 -9.03 -8.69 17.86
C ARG A 58 -8.01 -7.57 17.65
N LEU A 59 -6.82 -7.89 17.13
CA LEU A 59 -5.77 -6.92 16.85
C LEU A 59 -6.13 -6.03 15.66
N VAL A 60 -6.65 -6.64 14.59
CA VAL A 60 -7.16 -5.93 13.42
C VAL A 60 -8.25 -4.96 13.86
N ARG A 61 -9.22 -5.38 14.68
CA ARG A 61 -10.28 -4.49 15.17
C ARG A 61 -9.78 -3.32 16.01
N SER A 62 -8.64 -3.44 16.70
CA SER A 62 -8.10 -2.35 17.52
C SER A 62 -7.19 -1.40 16.76
N SER A 63 -6.48 -1.90 15.73
CA SER A 63 -5.41 -1.15 15.06
C SER A 63 -5.71 -0.88 13.59
N PHE A 64 -6.79 -1.43 13.02
CA PHE A 64 -7.13 -1.29 11.60
C PHE A 64 -8.63 -0.98 11.42
N HIS A 65 -8.93 0.25 11.00
CA HIS A 65 -10.28 0.78 10.84
C HIS A 65 -10.52 1.31 9.41
N SER A 66 -9.93 0.67 8.41
CA SER A 66 -10.09 1.06 7.00
C SER A 66 -10.59 -0.11 6.12
N PRO A 67 -11.91 -0.38 6.11
CA PRO A 67 -12.48 -1.54 5.41
C PRO A 67 -12.12 -1.61 3.92
N LEU A 68 -12.03 -0.45 3.25
CA LEU A 68 -11.70 -0.36 1.83
C LEU A 68 -10.28 -0.81 1.50
N HIS A 69 -9.35 -0.69 2.46
CA HIS A 69 -7.96 -1.10 2.27
C HIS A 69 -7.67 -2.47 2.87
N ALA A 70 -8.59 -3.10 3.61
CA ALA A 70 -8.33 -4.35 4.33
C ALA A 70 -7.73 -5.46 3.45
N SER A 71 -8.15 -5.54 2.18
CA SER A 71 -7.65 -6.53 1.22
C SER A 71 -6.17 -6.39 0.92
N ASP A 72 -5.57 -5.22 1.14
CA ASP A 72 -4.23 -4.88 0.70
C ASP A 72 -3.19 -5.08 1.80
N TRP A 73 -3.63 -5.48 2.99
CA TRP A 73 -2.79 -5.60 4.19
C TRP A 73 -2.69 -7.03 4.71
N VAL A 74 -1.54 -7.32 5.33
CA VAL A 74 -1.23 -8.56 6.05
C VAL A 74 -0.60 -8.22 7.39
N VAL A 75 -0.75 -9.13 8.35
CA VAL A 75 -0.05 -9.09 9.63
C VAL A 75 1.11 -10.07 9.56
N ALA A 76 2.33 -9.58 9.78
CA ALA A 76 3.52 -10.39 9.97
C ALA A 76 3.72 -10.66 11.46
N GLU A 77 3.83 -11.94 11.85
CA GLU A 77 4.16 -12.36 13.22
C GLU A 77 5.17 -13.50 13.18
N GLY A 78 6.14 -13.48 14.09
CA GLY A 78 7.07 -14.59 14.27
C GLY A 78 8.39 -14.18 14.87
N SER A 79 9.43 -14.93 14.53
CA SER A 79 10.82 -14.64 14.91
C SER A 79 11.73 -14.63 13.70
N GLY A 80 12.45 -13.53 13.49
CA GLY A 80 13.29 -13.38 12.30
C GLY A 80 13.50 -11.93 11.88
N LYS A 81 13.94 -11.75 10.64
CA LYS A 81 14.10 -10.44 9.99
C LYS A 81 13.40 -10.46 8.65
N MET A 82 12.66 -9.42 8.30
CA MET A 82 12.08 -9.26 6.96
C MET A 82 12.55 -7.97 6.30
N LEU A 83 12.72 -8.02 4.99
CA LEU A 83 13.17 -6.90 4.17
C LEU A 83 11.99 -6.35 3.37
N LEU A 84 11.81 -5.04 3.45
CA LEU A 84 10.76 -4.29 2.78
C LEU A 84 11.35 -3.36 1.73
N ALA A 85 10.70 -3.28 0.57
CA ALA A 85 11.06 -2.36 -0.50
C ALA A 85 9.84 -2.07 -1.41
N ASP A 86 9.88 -0.96 -2.15
CA ASP A 86 8.88 -0.65 -3.18
C ASP A 86 9.55 0.03 -4.39
N ARG A 87 9.45 -0.53 -5.59
CA ARG A 87 9.75 0.11 -6.90
C ARG A 87 11.00 1.03 -6.96
N ALA A 88 12.08 0.67 -6.25
CA ALA A 88 13.29 1.49 -6.11
C ALA A 88 13.05 2.91 -5.54
N PHE A 89 11.95 3.08 -4.80
CA PHE A 89 11.64 4.27 -4.04
C PHE A 89 12.47 4.33 -2.77
N ASP A 90 12.76 5.55 -2.33
CA ASP A 90 13.43 5.80 -1.06
C ASP A 90 12.49 5.37 0.07
N VAL A 91 12.94 4.39 0.85
CA VAL A 91 12.22 3.85 2.00
C VAL A 91 12.76 4.50 3.26
N ASN A 92 11.89 5.15 4.02
CA ASN A 92 12.24 5.82 5.26
C ASN A 92 11.31 5.35 6.38
N SER A 93 11.86 5.16 7.58
CA SER A 93 11.06 4.96 8.78
C SER A 93 10.93 6.23 9.58
N PHE A 94 9.77 6.41 10.20
CA PHE A 94 9.49 7.55 11.06
C PHE A 94 8.83 7.07 12.34
N ASP A 95 9.15 7.75 13.44
CA ASP A 95 8.54 7.54 14.73
C ASP A 95 7.46 8.60 14.97
N LEU A 96 6.26 8.14 15.29
CA LEU A 96 5.14 9.00 15.67
C LEU A 96 5.01 8.96 17.20
N ASP A 97 4.85 10.12 17.83
CA ASP A 97 4.66 10.24 19.29
C ASP A 97 3.37 10.99 19.59
N ASP A 98 2.38 10.26 20.12
CA ASP A 98 0.99 10.73 20.37
C ASP A 98 0.42 11.56 19.20
N GLY A 99 0.80 11.19 17.98
CA GLY A 99 0.62 12.02 16.81
C GLY A 99 -0.55 11.58 15.94
N ASN A 100 -0.88 12.44 14.99
CA ASN A 100 -1.85 12.16 13.94
C ASN A 100 -1.24 12.48 12.57
N LEU A 101 -0.87 11.42 11.85
CA LEU A 101 -0.30 11.51 10.50
C LEU A 101 -1.29 10.98 9.48
N THR A 102 -1.62 11.79 8.48
CA THR A 102 -2.31 11.31 7.29
C THR A 102 -1.32 11.15 6.15
N ILE A 103 -1.30 9.98 5.53
CA ILE A 103 -0.36 9.60 4.46
C ILE A 103 -1.12 8.96 3.30
N ARG A 104 -0.62 9.13 2.07
CA ARG A 104 -1.14 8.43 0.90
C ARG A 104 -1.03 6.92 1.13
N SER A 105 -2.10 6.18 0.89
CA SER A 105 -2.13 4.74 1.14
C SER A 105 -1.01 4.02 0.41
N GLY A 106 -0.77 4.33 -0.86
CA GLY A 106 0.31 3.73 -1.66
C GLY A 106 1.74 4.04 -1.22
N ASN A 107 1.95 5.04 -0.35
CA ASN A 107 3.26 5.37 0.20
C ASN A 107 3.53 4.68 1.53
N LEU A 108 2.51 4.14 2.22
CA LEU A 108 2.68 3.49 3.51
C LEU A 108 2.97 1.98 3.33
N LEU A 109 4.18 1.54 3.66
CA LEU A 109 4.61 0.14 3.46
C LEU A 109 4.25 -0.75 4.64
N ALA A 110 4.56 -0.29 5.86
CA ALA A 110 4.37 -1.06 7.07
C ALA A 110 4.24 -0.16 8.30
N TYR A 111 3.64 -0.66 9.38
CA TYR A 111 3.54 0.08 10.64
C TYR A 111 3.40 -0.85 11.85
N GLU A 112 3.77 -0.33 13.02
CA GLU A 112 3.67 -1.05 14.29
C GLU A 112 2.22 -1.14 14.80
N PRO A 113 1.80 -2.25 15.45
CA PRO A 113 0.43 -2.42 15.93
C PRO A 113 -0.02 -1.45 17.01
N SER A 114 0.91 -0.71 17.64
CA SER A 114 0.61 0.37 18.57
C SER A 114 -0.01 1.59 17.87
N LEU A 115 0.18 1.72 16.56
CA LEU A 115 -0.49 2.70 15.72
C LEU A 115 -1.84 2.15 15.24
N ALA A 116 -2.85 3.02 15.28
CA ALA A 116 -4.16 2.75 14.72
C ALA A 116 -4.28 3.37 13.32
N LEU A 117 -4.45 2.53 12.30
CA LEU A 117 -4.78 2.94 10.94
C LEU A 117 -6.29 3.20 10.84
N LYS A 118 -6.65 4.39 10.38
CA LYS A 118 -8.03 4.82 10.09
C LYS A 118 -8.16 5.22 8.63
N GLN A 119 -9.38 5.08 8.11
CA GLN A 119 -9.72 5.65 6.81
C GLN A 119 -9.69 7.18 6.87
N SER A 120 -8.99 7.82 5.94
CA SER A 120 -9.03 9.27 5.80
C SER A 120 -10.31 9.72 5.09
N ILE A 121 -10.71 10.97 5.33
CA ILE A 121 -11.79 11.64 4.58
C ILE A 121 -11.32 11.94 3.16
N VAL A 122 -10.01 12.18 2.96
CA VAL A 122 -9.42 12.44 1.64
C VAL A 122 -9.23 11.10 0.92
N PRO A 123 -9.84 10.89 -0.27
CA PRO A 123 -9.70 9.64 -1.01
C PRO A 123 -8.25 9.30 -1.33
N GLY A 124 -7.87 8.03 -1.15
CA GLY A 124 -6.49 7.57 -1.38
C GLY A 124 -5.51 7.85 -0.24
N PHE A 125 -5.99 8.42 0.88
CA PHE A 125 -5.19 8.62 2.09
C PHE A 125 -5.70 7.77 3.25
N VAL A 126 -4.79 7.47 4.17
CA VAL A 126 -5.04 6.76 5.42
C VAL A 126 -4.40 7.55 6.55
N THR A 127 -4.95 7.40 7.75
CA THR A 127 -4.52 8.17 8.93
C THR A 127 -3.99 7.23 9.99
N LEU A 128 -2.73 7.41 10.41
CA LEU A 128 -2.11 6.75 11.54
C LEU A 128 -2.26 7.61 12.80
N ILE A 129 -2.68 6.99 13.89
CA ILE A 129 -2.90 7.66 15.18
C ILE A 129 -2.23 6.84 16.29
N GLY A 130 -1.52 7.53 17.18
CA GLY A 130 -0.92 6.98 18.38
C GLY A 130 0.61 7.10 18.38
N THR A 131 1.26 6.24 19.15
CA THR A 131 2.72 6.21 19.27
C THR A 131 3.28 4.92 18.67
N GLY A 132 4.30 5.04 17.81
CA GLY A 132 4.97 3.90 17.20
C GLY A 132 5.68 4.25 15.90
N LYS A 133 6.35 3.24 15.33
CA LYS A 133 7.09 3.37 14.08
C LYS A 133 6.22 3.01 12.87
N PHE A 134 6.42 3.73 11.77
CA PHE A 134 5.91 3.34 10.46
C PHE A 134 6.98 3.51 9.39
N VAL A 135 6.80 2.81 8.27
CA VAL A 135 7.71 2.79 7.13
C VAL A 135 6.96 3.31 5.92
N ALA A 136 7.52 4.33 5.28
CA ALA A 136 6.97 4.92 4.06
C ALA A 136 7.98 4.87 2.92
N ALA A 137 7.47 4.73 1.70
CA ALA A 137 8.24 4.85 0.47
C ALA A 137 7.87 6.13 -0.25
N SER A 138 8.85 6.82 -0.81
CA SER A 138 8.67 8.04 -1.60
C SER A 138 9.56 8.03 -2.83
N ASN A 139 9.12 8.73 -3.87
CA ASN A 139 9.96 8.95 -5.04
C ASN A 139 10.96 10.08 -4.73
N GLY A 140 12.17 9.69 -4.33
CA GLY A 140 13.18 10.60 -3.81
C GLY A 140 13.02 10.88 -2.31
N PRO A 141 13.95 11.66 -1.73
CA PRO A 141 13.90 12.07 -0.33
C PRO A 141 12.62 12.84 -0.01
N VAL A 142 12.07 12.60 1.19
CA VAL A 142 10.93 13.36 1.70
C VAL A 142 11.38 14.74 2.18
N VAL A 143 10.69 15.78 1.75
CA VAL A 143 10.87 17.15 2.23
C VAL A 143 9.73 17.50 3.18
N PHE A 144 10.07 18.07 4.33
CA PHE A 144 9.13 18.53 5.34
C PHE A 144 8.94 20.04 5.21
N MET A 145 7.69 20.50 5.13
CA MET A 145 7.35 21.90 4.97
C MET A 145 6.30 22.34 5.99
N GLU A 146 6.46 23.53 6.55
CA GLU A 146 5.48 24.14 7.44
C GLU A 146 4.47 24.98 6.62
N PRO A 147 3.16 24.93 6.93
CA PRO A 147 2.18 25.82 6.31
C PRO A 147 2.38 27.30 6.70
N PRO A 148 1.84 28.26 5.92
CA PRO A 148 0.94 28.06 4.79
C PRO A 148 1.68 27.69 3.50
N LEU A 149 1.20 26.67 2.79
CA LEU A 149 1.69 26.34 1.45
C LEU A 149 0.60 25.70 0.57
N ARG A 150 0.82 25.78 -0.75
CA ARG A 150 0.04 25.08 -1.76
C ARG A 150 0.87 24.00 -2.40
N VAL A 151 0.28 22.84 -2.58
CA VAL A 151 0.99 21.62 -2.96
C VAL A 151 0.29 20.93 -4.11
N ASP A 152 1.08 20.49 -5.09
CA ASP A 152 0.60 19.58 -6.13
C ASP A 152 0.16 18.24 -5.49
N PRO A 153 -1.09 17.80 -5.71
CA PRO A 153 -1.60 16.54 -5.24
C PRO A 153 -0.68 15.36 -5.52
N GLN A 154 -0.04 15.25 -6.69
CA GLN A 154 0.84 14.13 -7.03
C GLN A 154 2.12 14.10 -6.18
N ALA A 155 2.68 15.28 -5.86
CA ALA A 155 3.87 15.42 -5.02
C ALA A 155 3.59 15.28 -3.50
N LEU A 156 2.32 15.31 -3.08
CA LEU A 156 1.93 15.16 -1.68
C LEU A 156 2.07 13.71 -1.18
N VAL A 157 2.93 13.48 -0.20
CA VAL A 157 3.04 12.20 0.52
C VAL A 157 2.05 12.14 1.68
N GLY A 158 1.93 13.22 2.44
CA GLY A 158 1.09 13.26 3.63
C GLY A 158 1.21 14.55 4.43
N TRP A 159 0.56 14.61 5.59
CA TRP A 159 0.64 15.72 6.54
C TRP A 159 0.44 15.23 7.97
N ALA A 160 1.12 15.88 8.92
CA ALA A 160 1.03 15.63 10.36
C ALA A 160 0.51 16.88 11.09
N ASP A 161 -0.30 16.66 12.13
CA ASP A 161 -0.77 17.66 13.11
C ASP A 161 -1.54 18.87 12.55
N CYS A 162 -1.84 18.88 11.26
CA CYS A 162 -2.54 19.96 10.59
C CYS A 162 -4.07 19.83 10.72
N PRO A 163 -4.82 20.92 11.03
CA PRO A 163 -6.27 20.90 10.86
C PRO A 163 -6.60 20.78 9.37
N SER A 164 -7.10 19.59 8.98
CA SER A 164 -7.67 19.15 7.70
C SER A 164 -7.42 20.03 6.46
N PRO A 165 -6.77 19.51 5.39
CA PRO A 165 -6.54 20.28 4.17
C PRO A 165 -7.85 20.78 3.56
N CYS A 166 -7.86 22.05 3.16
CA CYS A 166 -8.96 22.62 2.39
C CYS A 166 -8.66 22.41 0.90
N HIS A 167 -9.55 21.72 0.18
CA HIS A 167 -9.47 21.66 -1.28
C HIS A 167 -9.80 23.05 -1.85
N HIS A 168 -8.80 23.75 -2.38
CA HIS A 168 -9.04 24.94 -3.19
C HIS A 168 -9.17 24.49 -4.64
N TYR A 169 -10.40 24.45 -5.15
CA TYR A 169 -10.62 24.42 -6.59
C TYR A 169 -10.48 25.85 -7.09
N ASP A 170 -9.42 26.17 -7.82
CA ASP A 170 -9.34 27.45 -8.51
C ASP A 170 -10.26 27.43 -9.73
N HIS A 171 -11.56 27.63 -9.48
CA HIS A 171 -12.56 27.86 -10.52
C HIS A 171 -12.50 29.30 -11.07
N GLY A 172 -11.37 29.99 -10.99
CA GLY A 172 -11.18 31.29 -11.65
C GLY A 172 -11.25 31.23 -13.18
N TYR A 173 -11.03 30.06 -13.79
CA TYR A 173 -10.95 29.91 -15.26
C TYR A 173 -12.28 29.63 -15.98
N MET A 174 -13.38 29.38 -15.25
CA MET A 174 -14.66 28.94 -15.82
C MET A 174 -15.80 29.97 -15.70
N THR A 175 -15.52 31.25 -15.50
CA THR A 175 -16.57 32.27 -15.57
C THR A 175 -16.58 32.95 -16.93
N GLY A 176 -17.52 32.52 -17.78
CA GLY A 176 -17.86 33.22 -19.01
C GLY A 176 -17.90 32.33 -20.25
N VAL A 177 -18.61 32.80 -21.28
CA VAL A 177 -18.80 32.15 -22.59
C VAL A 177 -17.46 31.71 -23.22
N MET A 178 -16.35 32.39 -22.90
CA MET A 178 -14.98 32.04 -23.32
C MET A 178 -14.45 30.72 -22.72
N GLY A 179 -14.80 30.39 -21.47
CA GLY A 179 -14.34 29.16 -20.80
C GLY A 179 -15.00 27.90 -21.38
N GLY A 180 -16.28 28.00 -21.76
CA GLY A 180 -17.01 26.92 -22.45
C GLY A 180 -16.51 26.65 -23.87
N ILE A 181 -16.01 27.67 -24.57
CA ILE A 181 -15.39 27.49 -25.90
C ILE A 181 -14.02 26.81 -25.75
N ARG A 182 -13.26 27.09 -24.69
CA ARG A 182 -11.96 26.46 -24.42
C ARG A 182 -12.05 24.98 -24.04
N SER A 183 -13.03 24.60 -23.21
CA SER A 183 -13.27 23.20 -22.88
C SER A 183 -13.72 22.37 -24.10
N LEU A 184 -14.41 23.00 -25.06
CA LEU A 184 -14.84 22.36 -26.30
C LEU A 184 -13.76 22.31 -27.39
N THR A 185 -12.79 23.22 -27.37
CA THR A 185 -11.77 23.33 -28.44
C THR A 185 -10.41 22.78 -28.07
N GLY A 186 -10.09 22.59 -26.78
CA GLY A 186 -8.79 22.07 -26.34
C GLY A 186 -7.59 22.96 -26.70
N ILE A 187 -7.82 24.19 -27.16
CA ILE A 187 -6.77 25.14 -27.54
C ILE A 187 -6.63 26.18 -26.43
N GLY A 188 -5.61 25.96 -25.60
CA GLY A 188 -5.26 26.75 -24.43
C GLY A 188 -4.72 25.79 -23.39
N GLY A 189 -3.40 25.71 -23.26
CA GLY A 189 -2.73 24.73 -22.41
C GLY A 189 -3.34 24.69 -21.01
N THR A 190 -3.79 23.50 -20.61
CA THR A 190 -4.05 23.16 -19.21
C THR A 190 -2.72 23.29 -18.49
N SER A 191 -2.61 24.19 -17.51
CA SER A 191 -1.32 24.50 -16.86
C SER A 191 -0.73 23.33 -16.07
N GLY A 192 -1.48 22.24 -15.88
CA GLY A 192 -1.11 21.11 -15.02
C GLY A 192 -1.33 21.38 -13.53
N GLU A 193 -1.29 22.66 -13.12
CA GLU A 193 -1.39 23.12 -11.73
C GLU A 193 -2.82 23.33 -11.21
N GLU A 194 -3.85 22.91 -11.96
CA GLU A 194 -5.25 23.31 -11.70
C GLU A 194 -5.85 22.68 -10.43
N HIS A 195 -5.22 21.64 -9.89
CA HIS A 195 -5.61 20.98 -8.66
C HIS A 195 -4.48 21.16 -7.65
N GLN A 196 -4.71 21.92 -6.57
CA GLN A 196 -3.73 22.10 -5.48
C GLN A 196 -4.40 21.87 -4.12
N PHE A 197 -3.66 21.25 -3.20
CA PHE A 197 -4.04 21.24 -1.79
C PHE A 197 -3.51 22.50 -1.13
N GLU A 198 -4.39 23.25 -0.46
CA GLU A 198 -4.00 24.39 0.37
C GLU A 198 -3.96 23.96 1.83
N PHE A 199 -2.78 24.10 2.44
CA PHE A 199 -2.55 23.84 3.85
C PHE A 199 -2.47 25.16 4.60
N VAL A 200 -3.25 25.28 5.66
CA VAL A 200 -3.28 26.43 6.58
C VAL A 200 -3.28 25.94 8.02
N GLY A 201 -2.72 26.73 8.94
CA GLY A 201 -2.60 26.38 10.35
C GLY A 201 -1.23 25.80 10.71
N ALA A 202 -1.10 25.32 11.95
CA ALA A 202 0.12 24.66 12.42
C ALA A 202 0.14 23.19 11.94
N GLY A 203 1.32 22.65 11.65
CA GLY A 203 1.50 21.26 11.23
C GLY A 203 2.68 21.11 10.28
N THR A 204 2.88 19.90 9.77
CA THR A 204 3.95 19.59 8.80
C THR A 204 3.39 18.89 7.59
N VAL A 205 3.80 19.30 6.39
CA VAL A 205 3.44 18.67 5.12
C VAL A 205 4.66 17.91 4.57
N LEU A 206 4.43 16.68 4.11
CA LEU A 206 5.45 15.78 3.58
C LEU A 206 5.33 15.72 2.06
N LEU A 207 6.41 16.08 1.37
CA LEU A 207 6.48 16.12 -0.09
C LEU A 207 7.54 15.16 -0.63
N GLN A 208 7.29 14.62 -1.82
CA GLN A 208 8.27 13.85 -2.59
C GLN A 208 8.71 14.62 -3.83
N SER A 209 9.84 14.22 -4.41
CA SER A 209 10.50 14.98 -5.49
C SER A 209 9.89 14.76 -6.89
N SER A 210 8.90 13.87 -7.04
CA SER A 210 8.34 13.50 -8.34
C SER A 210 6.82 13.35 -8.31
N GLU A 211 6.18 13.80 -9.40
CA GLU A 211 4.75 13.69 -9.68
C GLU A 211 4.37 12.37 -10.40
N ALA A 212 5.38 11.66 -10.94
CA ALA A 212 5.14 10.45 -11.69
C ALA A 212 4.97 9.24 -10.75
N LEU A 213 3.72 8.77 -10.63
CA LEU A 213 3.47 7.38 -10.25
C LEU A 213 4.08 6.50 -11.35
N MET A 214 5.25 5.90 -11.09
CA MET A 214 5.68 4.77 -11.92
C MET A 214 4.57 3.72 -11.83
N ALA A 215 3.90 3.48 -12.95
CA ALA A 215 2.84 2.50 -13.05
C ALA A 215 3.31 1.18 -12.44
N GLU A 216 2.43 0.49 -11.70
CA GLU A 216 2.70 -0.89 -11.32
C GLU A 216 2.93 -1.68 -12.60
N GLN A 217 4.19 -2.03 -12.84
CA GLN A 217 4.49 -3.06 -13.79
C GLN A 217 4.14 -4.35 -13.07
N ALA A 218 3.05 -4.99 -13.48
CA ALA A 218 2.61 -6.28 -12.95
C ALA A 218 3.82 -7.23 -12.95
N THR A 219 4.41 -7.44 -11.77
CA THR A 219 5.46 -8.43 -11.58
C THR A 219 4.82 -9.78 -11.91
N GLY A 220 5.41 -10.46 -12.88
CA GLY A 220 4.81 -11.58 -13.59
C GLY A 220 4.13 -12.59 -12.67
N PHE A 221 3.03 -13.14 -13.18
CA PHE A 221 2.43 -14.38 -12.70
C PHE A 221 3.54 -15.39 -12.41
N VAL A 222 3.73 -15.78 -11.15
CA VAL A 222 4.57 -16.94 -10.83
C VAL A 222 3.76 -18.16 -11.27
N PRO A 223 4.19 -18.91 -12.30
CA PRO A 223 3.48 -20.12 -12.70
C PRO A 223 3.47 -21.07 -11.51
N ASN A 224 2.33 -21.72 -11.29
CA ASN A 224 2.18 -22.71 -10.25
C ASN A 224 3.03 -23.94 -10.63
N GLU A 225 4.30 -23.96 -10.25
CA GLU A 225 5.15 -25.13 -10.44
C GLU A 225 4.81 -26.21 -9.40
N PRO A 226 4.56 -27.46 -9.82
CA PRO A 226 4.29 -28.55 -8.91
C PRO A 226 5.58 -28.90 -8.14
N GLY A 227 5.71 -28.40 -6.92
CA GLY A 227 6.89 -28.72 -6.09
C GLY A 227 7.03 -27.98 -4.76
N VAL A 228 6.26 -26.91 -4.49
CA VAL A 228 6.36 -26.20 -3.20
C VAL A 228 5.55 -26.95 -2.13
N PRO A 229 6.18 -27.49 -1.06
CA PRO A 229 5.47 -28.16 0.01
C PRO A 229 4.80 -27.10 0.91
N GLY A 230 3.46 -26.99 0.88
CA GLY A 230 2.76 -26.14 1.84
C GLY A 230 1.34 -25.67 1.49
N SER A 231 0.81 -25.88 0.28
CA SER A 231 -0.57 -25.50 -0.01
C SER A 231 -1.57 -26.51 0.57
N PRO A 232 -2.66 -26.08 1.22
CA PRO A 232 -3.72 -26.97 1.67
C PRO A 232 -4.41 -27.58 0.44
N GLY A 233 -4.32 -28.90 0.31
CA GLY A 233 -4.96 -29.64 -0.78
C GLY A 233 -6.48 -29.54 -0.70
N GLY A 234 -7.07 -28.83 -1.67
CA GLY A 234 -8.50 -28.89 -1.98
C GLY A 234 -8.72 -29.86 -3.12
N GLY A 235 -9.01 -31.12 -2.78
CA GLY A 235 -9.24 -32.20 -3.74
C GLY A 235 -10.57 -32.10 -4.50
N GLY A 236 -10.57 -32.66 -5.71
CA GLY A 236 -11.66 -33.48 -6.24
C GLY A 236 -12.91 -32.75 -6.73
N GLN A 237 -12.90 -32.35 -8.00
CA GLN A 237 -14.14 -32.20 -8.77
C GLN A 237 -14.59 -33.60 -9.23
N HIS A 238 -15.65 -34.13 -8.63
CA HIS A 238 -16.50 -35.15 -9.26
C HIS A 238 -17.93 -35.04 -8.69
N GLY A 239 -18.74 -34.23 -9.37
CA GLY A 239 -20.19 -34.30 -9.25
C GLY A 239 -20.71 -35.33 -10.24
N SER A 240 -21.21 -36.47 -9.76
CA SER A 240 -22.11 -37.33 -10.53
C SER A 240 -23.12 -37.95 -9.57
N THR A 241 -24.37 -37.51 -9.72
CA THR A 241 -25.55 -38.00 -9.01
C THR A 241 -25.87 -39.46 -9.36
N PRO A 242 -26.53 -40.24 -8.49
CA PRO A 242 -26.94 -41.60 -8.81
C PRO A 242 -28.07 -41.61 -9.85
N ARG A 243 -27.83 -42.19 -11.02
CA ARG A 243 -28.87 -42.49 -12.02
C ARG A 243 -29.75 -43.64 -11.53
N MET A 244 -31.05 -43.37 -11.39
CA MET A 244 -32.09 -44.39 -11.17
C MET A 244 -32.33 -45.21 -12.45
N PRO A 245 -32.71 -46.50 -12.37
CA PRO A 245 -32.91 -47.34 -13.54
C PRO A 245 -34.25 -47.01 -14.23
N GLY A 246 -34.22 -46.74 -15.54
CA GLY A 246 -35.42 -46.81 -16.37
C GLY A 246 -35.80 -45.60 -17.24
N GLN A 247 -34.85 -44.87 -17.84
CA GLN A 247 -35.23 -43.85 -18.83
C GLN A 247 -34.53 -44.06 -20.18
N LEU A 248 -35.38 -44.31 -21.18
CA LEU A 248 -35.09 -44.44 -22.60
C LEU A 248 -34.39 -43.18 -23.15
N GLY A 249 -33.25 -43.34 -23.80
CA GLY A 249 -32.57 -42.19 -24.44
C GLY A 249 -31.29 -42.51 -25.20
N ASP A 250 -30.67 -43.67 -25.00
CA ASP A 250 -29.53 -44.12 -25.79
C ASP A 250 -30.00 -44.68 -27.13
N LEU A 251 -30.25 -43.80 -28.10
CA LEU A 251 -30.26 -44.12 -29.54
C LEU A 251 -30.44 -42.83 -30.35
N GLN A 252 -29.42 -41.98 -30.43
CA GLN A 252 -29.19 -41.24 -31.68
C GLN A 252 -27.83 -40.54 -31.74
N ARG A 253 -27.17 -40.78 -32.88
CA ARG A 253 -26.17 -39.92 -33.55
C ARG A 253 -24.71 -40.18 -33.18
N ARG A 254 -24.27 -41.36 -33.61
CA ARG A 254 -23.05 -41.55 -34.43
C ARG A 254 -23.14 -40.71 -35.72
N PHE A 255 -21.96 -40.39 -36.26
CA PHE A 255 -21.62 -39.60 -37.48
C PHE A 255 -21.70 -38.07 -37.26
N GLY A 256 -20.66 -37.26 -37.51
CA GLY A 256 -19.48 -37.44 -38.36
C GLY A 256 -19.50 -36.37 -39.45
N LEU A 257 -18.94 -35.20 -39.14
CA LEU A 257 -18.19 -34.25 -39.99
C LEU A 257 -17.66 -33.14 -39.07
#